data_AF-A0A3P6QPD0-F1
#
_entry.id   AF-A0A3P6QPD0-F1
#
_cell.length_a   1.000
_cell.length_b   1.000
_cell.length_c   1.000
_cell.angle_alpha   90.00
_cell.angle_beta   90.00
_cell.angle_gamma   90.00
#
_symmetry.space_group_name_H-M   'P 1'
#
loop_
_entity.id
_entity.type
_entity.pdbx_description
1 polymer ?
#
loop_
_entity_poly.entity_id
_entity_poly.type
_entity_poly.pdbx_seq_one_letter_code
_entity_poly.pdbx_strand_id
1 'polypeptide(L)'
;MVESLVRLVEASRCGPTSLNQDDEEEQGAFAQLELEQNDPYCKLAQAQHSDTLAVEIVNFKAYLAQAVMVRATTLKPDSASCITEEIRRYLASYAQQV
;
A
#
# COMPACT_ATOMS: atom_id res chain seq x y z
N MET A 1 27.08 -34.80 25.83
CA MET A 1 26.39 -33.60 25.31
C MET A 1 26.23 -33.66 23.79
N VAL A 2 27.29 -34.01 23.04
CA VAL A 2 27.23 -34.16 21.56
C VAL A 2 26.32 -35.32 21.13
N GLU A 3 26.39 -36.47 21.81
CA GLU A 3 25.59 -37.66 21.47
C GLU A 3 24.07 -37.43 21.58
N SER A 4 23.64 -36.56 22.50
CA SER A 4 22.23 -36.20 22.68
C SER A 4 21.72 -35.30 21.55
N LEU A 5 22.60 -34.45 21.00
CA LEU A 5 22.28 -33.64 19.81
C LEU A 5 22.17 -34.53 18.56
N VAL A 6 23.10 -35.48 18.39
CA VAL A 6 23.09 -36.40 17.23
C VAL A 6 21.81 -37.22 17.20
N ARG A 7 21.41 -37.79 18.34
CA ARG A 7 20.15 -38.57 18.44
C ARG A 7 18.90 -37.75 18.18
N LEU A 8 18.89 -36.45 18.53
CA LEU A 8 17.78 -35.55 18.26
C LEU A 8 17.66 -35.23 16.76
N VAL A 9 18.80 -35.01 16.10
CA VAL A 9 18.85 -34.75 14.64
C VAL A 9 18.43 -35.99 13.86
N GLU A 10 18.92 -37.18 14.23
CA GLU A 10 18.50 -38.45 13.60
C GLU A 10 17.01 -38.75 13.82
N ALA A 11 16.48 -38.51 15.03
CA ALA A 11 15.07 -38.73 15.34
C ALA A 11 14.13 -37.75 14.63
N SER A 12 14.60 -36.53 14.32
CA SER A 12 13.82 -35.50 13.64
C SER A 12 13.54 -35.81 12.17
N ARG A 13 14.19 -36.84 11.58
CA ARG A 13 14.22 -37.13 10.14
C ARG A 13 14.59 -35.92 9.26
N CYS A 14 15.11 -34.85 9.87
CA CYS A 14 15.58 -33.64 9.21
C CYS A 14 17.03 -33.80 8.76
N GLY A 15 17.34 -34.96 8.16
CA GLY A 15 18.57 -35.15 7.42
C GLY A 15 18.43 -34.52 6.04
N PRO A 16 19.53 -34.15 5.36
CA PRO A 16 19.47 -33.72 3.99
C PRO A 16 18.80 -34.82 3.15
N THR A 17 17.71 -34.47 2.46
CA THR A 17 17.04 -35.37 1.53
C THR A 17 18.06 -35.83 0.50
N SER A 18 18.21 -37.14 0.31
CA SER A 18 19.04 -37.70 -0.76
C SER A 18 18.55 -37.10 -2.08
N LEU A 19 19.42 -36.38 -2.78
CA LEU A 19 19.18 -35.97 -4.15
C LEU A 19 19.25 -37.22 -5.03
N ASN A 20 18.18 -38.03 -5.00
CA ASN A 20 17.86 -38.84 -6.15
C ASN A 20 17.47 -37.82 -7.23
N GLN A 21 18.40 -37.68 -8.19
CA GLN A 21 18.08 -37.23 -9.53
C GLN A 21 16.85 -38.00 -10.00
N ASP A 22 16.03 -37.33 -10.80
CA ASP A 22 14.81 -37.83 -11.44
C ASP A 22 13.55 -37.62 -10.58
N ASP A 23 13.03 -36.38 -10.60
CA ASP A 23 11.61 -36.10 -10.86
C ASP A 23 11.40 -34.57 -10.99
N GLU A 24 11.81 -34.07 -12.17
CA GLU A 24 11.02 -33.21 -13.07
C GLU A 24 10.38 -31.92 -12.50
N GLU A 25 11.18 -30.84 -12.51
CA GLU A 25 10.97 -29.49 -13.08
C GLU A 25 9.62 -28.72 -12.98
N GLU A 26 8.46 -29.34 -12.72
CA GLU A 26 7.17 -28.62 -12.65
C GLU A 26 6.86 -28.04 -11.26
N GLN A 27 7.44 -28.56 -10.18
CA GLN A 27 7.15 -28.10 -8.82
C GLN A 27 7.94 -26.84 -8.43
N GLY A 28 9.03 -26.52 -9.13
CA GLY A 28 9.88 -25.36 -8.84
C GLY A 28 9.18 -24.03 -9.12
N ALA A 29 8.34 -23.98 -10.15
CA ALA A 29 7.59 -22.77 -10.51
C ALA A 29 6.53 -22.41 -9.46
N PHE A 30 5.79 -23.41 -8.95
CA PHE A 30 4.80 -23.20 -7.90
C PHE A 30 5.43 -22.86 -6.54
N ALA A 31 6.55 -23.50 -6.19
CA ALA A 31 7.28 -23.22 -4.95
C ALA A 31 7.95 -21.84 -4.94
N GLN A 32 8.47 -21.37 -6.09
CA GLN A 32 8.95 -19.99 -6.24
C GLN A 32 7.81 -18.97 -6.11
N LEU A 33 6.64 -19.26 -6.69
CA LEU A 33 5.47 -18.40 -6.60
C LEU A 33 4.97 -18.27 -5.15
N GLU A 34 4.94 -19.35 -4.37
CA GLU A 34 4.55 -19.33 -2.96
C GLU A 34 5.55 -18.59 -2.07
N LEU A 35 6.85 -18.68 -2.36
CA LEU A 35 7.88 -17.96 -1.60
C LEU A 35 7.81 -16.46 -1.86
N GLU A 36 7.66 -16.05 -3.13
CA GLU A 36 7.51 -14.65 -3.53
C GLU A 36 6.19 -14.04 -3.02
N GLN A 37 5.12 -14.84 -2.98
CA GLN A 37 3.84 -14.42 -2.41
C GLN A 37 3.87 -14.30 -0.87
N ASN A 38 4.81 -14.97 -0.20
CA ASN A 38 4.98 -14.86 1.25
C ASN A 38 5.99 -13.81 1.69
N ASP A 39 6.79 -13.25 0.76
CA ASP A 39 7.71 -12.16 1.05
C ASP A 39 6.92 -10.90 1.48
N PRO A 40 7.14 -10.40 2.71
CA PRO A 40 6.46 -9.19 3.19
C PRO A 40 6.75 -7.96 2.32
N TYR A 41 7.87 -7.88 1.61
CA TYR A 41 8.18 -6.79 0.69
C TYR A 41 7.39 -6.91 -0.62
N CYS A 42 7.21 -8.13 -1.15
CA CYS A 42 6.36 -8.37 -2.34
C CYS A 42 4.88 -8.08 -2.03
N LYS A 43 4.40 -8.42 -0.83
CA LYS A 43 3.04 -8.09 -0.37
C LYS A 43 2.76 -6.59 -0.34
N LEU A 44 3.77 -5.75 -0.03
CA LEU A 44 3.63 -4.30 -0.05
C LEU A 44 3.62 -3.74 -1.48
N ALA A 45 4.42 -4.30 -2.38
CA ALA A 45 4.44 -3.91 -3.79
C ALA A 45 3.13 -4.29 -4.52
N GLN A 46 2.51 -5.40 -4.12
CA GLN A 46 1.23 -5.87 -4.64
C GLN A 46 0.02 -5.34 -3.85
N ALA A 47 0.25 -4.63 -2.74
CA ALA A 47 -0.83 -4.05 -1.96
C ALA A 47 -1.59 -3.04 -2.83
N GLN A 48 -2.91 -3.14 -2.81
CA GLN A 48 -3.79 -2.22 -3.54
C GLN A 48 -3.62 -0.83 -2.92
N HIS A 49 -2.79 0.00 -3.54
CA HIS A 49 -2.71 1.41 -3.19
C HIS A 49 -4.05 2.04 -3.57
N SER A 50 -4.73 2.65 -2.59
CA SER A 50 -5.93 3.43 -2.88
C SER A 50 -5.62 4.40 -4.00
N ASP A 51 -6.45 4.39 -5.05
CA ASP A 51 -6.24 5.19 -6.26
C ASP A 51 -5.84 6.61 -5.89
N THR A 52 -4.78 7.09 -6.53
CA THR A 52 -4.30 8.45 -6.33
C THR A 52 -5.38 9.41 -6.80
N LEU A 53 -6.19 9.94 -5.87
CA LEU A 53 -7.14 11.05 -6.12
C LEU A 53 -6.47 12.22 -6.85
N ALA A 54 -5.14 12.32 -6.77
CA ALA A 54 -4.32 13.34 -7.40
C ALA A 54 -4.23 13.27 -8.93
N VAL A 55 -4.49 12.13 -9.59
CA VAL A 55 -4.39 12.04 -11.06
C VAL A 55 -5.39 12.98 -11.75
N GLU A 56 -6.56 13.18 -11.15
CA GLU A 56 -7.60 14.07 -11.67
C GLU A 56 -7.41 15.53 -11.27
N ILE A 57 -6.56 15.82 -10.28
CA ILE A 57 -6.34 17.17 -9.77
C ILE A 57 -5.29 17.86 -10.66
N VAL A 58 -5.75 18.38 -11.79
CA VAL A 58 -4.94 19.17 -12.73
C VAL A 58 -4.64 20.59 -12.21
N ASN A 59 -5.48 21.12 -11.32
CA ASN A 59 -5.32 22.44 -10.72
C ASN A 59 -5.57 22.38 -9.20
N PHE A 60 -4.47 22.33 -8.44
CA PHE A 60 -4.51 22.25 -6.98
C PHE A 60 -5.21 23.45 -6.33
N LYS A 61 -5.04 24.66 -6.88
CA LYS A 61 -5.63 25.88 -6.31
C LYS A 61 -7.15 25.88 -6.46
N ALA A 62 -7.66 25.50 -7.64
CA ALA A 62 -9.09 25.36 -7.88
C ALA A 62 -9.70 24.26 -7.00
N TYR A 63 -9.02 23.11 -6.88
CA TYR A 63 -9.46 22.01 -6.02
C TYR A 63 -9.54 22.42 -4.54
N LEU A 64 -8.52 23.11 -4.04
CA LEU A 64 -8.50 23.63 -2.67
C LEU A 64 -9.64 24.64 -2.45
N ALA A 65 -9.86 25.55 -3.39
CA ALA A 65 -10.95 26.51 -3.32
C ALA A 65 -12.31 25.85 -3.22
N GLN A 66 -12.55 24.82 -4.04
CA GLN A 66 -13.80 24.05 -4.00
C GLN A 66 -13.97 23.27 -2.69
N ALA A 67 -12.91 22.65 -2.19
CA ALA A 67 -12.94 21.91 -0.93
C ALA A 67 -13.28 22.82 0.26
N VAL A 68 -12.68 24.01 0.32
CA VAL A 68 -12.88 24.95 1.43
C VAL A 68 -14.23 25.68 1.32
N MET A 69 -14.58 26.22 0.16
CA MET A 69 -15.78 27.06 0.03
C MET A 69 -17.08 26.26 -0.08
N VAL A 70 -17.03 25.03 -0.61
CA VAL A 70 -18.23 24.21 -0.86
C VAL A 70 -18.30 23.06 0.13
N ARG A 71 -17.28 22.20 0.18
CA ARG A 71 -17.38 20.95 0.96
C ARG A 71 -17.32 21.20 2.47
N ALA A 72 -16.39 22.04 2.93
CA ALA A 72 -16.22 22.31 4.36
C ALA A 72 -17.43 23.06 4.95
N THR A 73 -17.97 24.04 4.22
CA THR A 73 -19.16 24.80 4.63
C THR A 73 -20.44 23.96 4.58
N THR A 74 -20.54 22.98 3.67
CA THR A 74 -21.66 22.03 3.64
C THR A 74 -21.63 21.08 4.84
N LEU A 75 -20.44 20.57 5.20
CA LEU A 75 -20.29 19.64 6.32
C LEU A 75 -20.41 20.34 7.68
N LYS A 76 -19.95 21.59 7.77
CA LYS A 76 -20.00 22.41 8.98
C LYS A 76 -20.30 23.87 8.60
N PRO A 77 -21.57 24.31 8.59
CA PRO A 77 -21.95 25.65 8.12
C PRO A 77 -21.29 26.78 8.90
N ASP A 78 -21.08 26.60 10.21
CA ASP A 78 -20.45 27.60 11.06
C ASP A 78 -19.00 27.92 10.67
N SER A 79 -18.32 26.98 9.98
CA SER A 79 -16.94 27.16 9.52
C SER A 79 -16.79 28.30 8.51
N ALA A 80 -17.87 28.70 7.82
CA ALA A 80 -17.87 29.83 6.90
C ALA A 80 -17.48 31.14 7.60
N SER A 81 -17.83 31.29 8.89
CA SER A 81 -17.47 32.45 9.69
C SER A 81 -15.98 32.53 10.04
N CYS A 82 -15.27 31.40 10.00
CA CYS A 82 -13.83 31.34 10.23
C CYS A 82 -13.01 31.79 9.01
N ILE A 83 -13.66 31.93 7.84
CA ILE A 83 -13.00 32.34 6.60
C ILE A 83 -13.12 33.86 6.47
N THR A 84 -11.97 34.54 6.60
CA THR A 84 -11.90 35.99 6.41
C THR A 84 -12.27 36.39 4.98
N GLU A 85 -12.77 37.62 4.80
CA GLU A 85 -13.14 38.15 3.47
C GLU A 85 -11.97 38.12 2.47
N GLU A 86 -10.76 38.37 2.95
CA GLU A 86 -9.57 38.35 2.10
C GLU A 86 -9.30 36.95 1.54
N ILE A 87 -9.33 35.92 2.40
CA ILE A 87 -9.16 34.52 2.00
C ILE A 87 -10.29 34.11 1.06
N ARG A 88 -11.52 34.54 1.32
CA ARG A 88 -12.67 34.25 0.45
C ARG A 88 -12.46 34.80 -0.96
N ARG A 89 -11.90 36.00 -1.12
CA ARG A 89 -11.56 36.55 -2.45
C ARG A 89 -10.51 35.73 -3.17
N TYR A 90 -9.45 35.29 -2.49
CA TYR A 90 -8.44 34.44 -3.11
C TYR A 90 -9.01 33.08 -3.53
N LEU A 91 -9.82 32.45 -2.68
CA LEU A 91 -10.45 31.17 -3.03
C LEU A 91 -11.43 31.34 -4.19
N ALA A 92 -12.20 32.43 -4.23
CA ALA A 92 -13.10 32.74 -5.34
C ALA A 92 -12.36 32.96 -6.66
N SER A 93 -11.20 33.65 -6.65
CA SER A 93 -10.41 33.83 -7.87
C SER A 93 -9.80 32.52 -8.37
N TYR A 94 -9.38 31.63 -7.47
CA TYR A 94 -8.89 30.29 -7.84
C TYR A 94 -9.99 29.39 -8.41
N ALA A 95 -11.24 29.55 -7.97
CA ALA A 95 -12.37 28.80 -8.51
C ALA A 95 -12.80 29.25 -9.92
N GLN A 96 -12.42 30.45 -10.36
CA GLN A 96 -12.74 30.99 -11.69
C GLN A 96 -11.69 30.66 -12.76
N GLN A 97 -10.53 30.13 -12.37
CA GLN A 97 -9.40 29.80 -13.25
C GLN A 97 -9.44 28.33 -13.74
N VAL A 98 -10.64 27.77 -13.90
CA VAL A 98 -10.85 26.40 -14.42
C VAL A 98 -10.86 26.41 -15.94
#